data_AF-A0A8J4TE17-F1
#
_entry.id   AF-A0A8J4TE17-F1
#
_cell.length_a   1.000
_cell.length_b   1.000
_cell.length_c   1.000
_cell.angle_alpha   90.00
_cell.angle_beta   90.00
_cell.angle_gamma   90.00
#
_symmetry.space_group_name_H-M   'P 1'
#
loop_
_entity.id
_entity.type
_entity.pdbx_description
1 polymer ?
#
loop_
_entity_poly.entity_id
_entity_poly.type
_entity_poly.pdbx_seq_one_letter_code
_entity_poly.pdbx_strand_id
1 'polypeptide(L)'
;CVSGKDCVCELNGLQRPFPMDKLDSIQTAADQCMKSISSAELMEVDILMLGVQRRLDQLEESVSVLEKEDDNDLYGAVSLRIIELELAEILELTAKLKKTIEFNKQLNESTTTKLKNMTEGMGTLEVFDVSHVVIKQRENQRIKRDLVECQHELKATPHPPTPRP
;
A
#
# COMPACT_ATOMS: atom_id res chain seq x y z
N CYS A 1 -30.29 -29.73 37.14
CA CYS A 1 -31.51 -29.42 36.36
C CYS A 1 -32.74 -29.88 37.13
N VAL A 2 -33.74 -29.02 37.26
CA VAL A 2 -35.09 -29.37 37.74
C VAL A 2 -36.05 -29.08 36.59
N SER A 3 -36.83 -30.09 36.22
CA SER A 3 -37.95 -30.07 35.26
C SER A 3 -37.60 -29.81 33.78
N GLY A 4 -37.83 -30.82 32.96
CA GLY A 4 -37.66 -30.74 31.51
C GLY A 4 -38.76 -29.93 30.83
N LYS A 5 -38.38 -28.76 30.30
CA LYS A 5 -38.83 -28.17 29.04
C LYS A 5 -37.84 -27.04 28.72
N ASP A 6 -37.25 -27.12 27.53
CA ASP A 6 -36.35 -26.14 26.91
C ASP A 6 -35.02 -25.85 27.64
N CYS A 7 -34.09 -26.82 27.57
CA CYS A 7 -32.68 -26.50 27.75
C CYS A 7 -32.20 -25.67 26.55
N VAL A 8 -32.35 -24.34 26.64
CA VAL A 8 -31.76 -23.41 25.68
C VAL A 8 -30.33 -23.12 26.11
N CYS A 9 -29.36 -23.67 25.37
CA CYS A 9 -27.97 -23.27 25.51
C CYS A 9 -27.77 -21.92 24.84
N GLU A 10 -27.71 -20.83 25.62
CA GLU A 10 -27.24 -19.54 25.12
C GLU A 10 -25.72 -19.59 24.93
N LEU A 11 -25.29 -19.69 23.68
CA LEU A 11 -23.89 -19.56 23.30
C LEU A 11 -23.53 -18.07 23.28
N ASN A 12 -23.12 -17.52 24.42
CA ASN A 12 -22.55 -16.18 24.48
C ASN A 12 -21.18 -16.19 23.78
N GLY A 13 -21.16 -15.72 22.52
CA GLY A 13 -19.92 -15.53 21.77
C GLY A 13 -19.07 -14.42 22.41
N LEU A 14 -18.19 -14.79 23.33
CA LEU A 14 -17.24 -13.90 24.01
C LEU A 14 -16.13 -13.35 23.09
N GLN A 15 -16.19 -13.61 21.78
CA GLN A 15 -15.09 -13.33 20.86
C GLN A 15 -15.25 -12.00 20.13
N ARG A 16 -14.15 -11.24 20.07
CA ARG A 16 -14.07 -10.04 19.24
C ARG A 16 -14.25 -10.42 17.76
N PRO A 17 -15.09 -9.70 17.01
CA PRO A 17 -15.25 -9.92 15.57
C PRO A 17 -13.97 -9.53 14.82
N PHE A 18 -13.81 -10.05 13.60
CA PHE A 18 -12.74 -9.64 12.70
C PHE A 18 -12.83 -8.13 12.43
N PRO A 19 -11.72 -7.38 12.51
CA PRO A 19 -11.73 -5.93 12.36
C PRO A 19 -11.81 -5.52 10.88
N MET A 20 -13.01 -5.61 10.30
CA MET A 20 -13.30 -5.23 8.90
C MET A 20 -12.89 -3.79 8.58
N ASP A 21 -13.13 -2.85 9.50
CA ASP A 21 -12.75 -1.44 9.31
C ASP A 21 -11.25 -1.26 9.01
N LYS A 22 -10.41 -2.11 9.59
CA LYS A 22 -8.95 -2.08 9.35
C LYS A 22 -8.61 -2.62 7.97
N LEU A 23 -9.30 -3.66 7.52
CA LEU A 23 -9.13 -4.21 6.18
C LEU A 23 -9.58 -3.20 5.11
N ASP A 24 -10.74 -2.58 5.30
CA ASP A 24 -11.29 -1.57 4.38
C ASP A 24 -10.37 -0.33 4.30
N SER A 25 -9.79 0.07 5.43
CA SER A 25 -8.81 1.16 5.48
C SER A 25 -7.55 0.82 4.68
N ILE A 26 -7.01 -0.41 4.83
CA ILE A 26 -5.85 -0.88 4.05
C ILE A 26 -6.19 -0.93 2.55
N GLN A 27 -7.36 -1.45 2.18
CA GLN A 27 -7.81 -1.49 0.80
C GLN A 27 -7.91 -0.09 0.20
N THR A 28 -8.55 0.84 0.92
CA THR A 28 -8.66 2.24 0.49
C THR A 28 -7.27 2.88 0.31
N ALA A 29 -6.35 2.62 1.23
CA ALA A 29 -4.97 3.12 1.14
C ALA A 29 -4.22 2.53 -0.06
N ALA A 30 -4.45 1.25 -0.38
CA ALA A 30 -3.86 0.59 -1.55
C ALA A 30 -4.38 1.20 -2.86
N ASP A 31 -5.69 1.42 -2.97
CA ASP A 31 -6.31 2.05 -4.13
C ASP A 31 -5.79 3.48 -4.34
N GLN A 32 -5.63 4.24 -3.26
CA GLN A 32 -5.02 5.58 -3.32
C GLN A 32 -3.55 5.52 -3.75
N CYS A 33 -2.79 4.58 -3.21
CA CYS A 33 -1.38 4.38 -3.56
C CYS A 33 -1.21 4.09 -5.06
N MET A 34 -2.06 3.21 -5.59
CA MET A 34 -2.05 2.83 -7.00
C MET A 34 -2.41 4.01 -7.91
N LYS A 35 -3.32 4.90 -7.48
CA LYS A 35 -3.64 6.14 -8.21
C LYS A 35 -2.53 7.18 -8.15
N SER A 36 -1.78 7.24 -7.05
CA SER A 36 -0.70 8.21 -6.87
C SER A 36 0.60 7.87 -7.60
N ILE A 37 0.76 6.63 -8.08
CA ILE A 37 1.92 6.21 -8.86
C ILE A 37 1.50 6.23 -10.33
N SER A 38 1.60 7.38 -11.00
CA SER A 38 1.38 7.42 -12.44
C SER A 38 2.67 7.05 -13.18
N SER A 39 2.57 6.21 -14.22
CA SER A 39 3.71 5.91 -15.10
C SER A 39 4.26 7.16 -15.79
N ALA A 40 3.46 8.22 -15.90
CA ALA A 40 3.85 9.48 -16.52
C ALA A 40 4.83 10.27 -15.65
N GLU A 41 4.61 10.33 -14.33
CA GLU A 41 5.51 11.02 -13.39
C GLU A 41 6.87 10.32 -13.25
N LEU A 42 6.91 9.01 -13.46
CA LEU A 42 8.15 8.23 -13.45
C LEU A 42 9.03 8.53 -14.67
N MET A 43 8.44 8.78 -15.83
CA MET A 43 9.18 9.08 -17.07
C MET A 43 9.55 10.57 -17.21
N GLU A 44 8.92 11.46 -16.45
CA GLU A 44 9.14 12.90 -16.59
C GLU A 44 10.59 13.31 -16.31
N VAL A 45 11.26 12.66 -15.34
CA VAL A 45 12.68 12.90 -15.04
C VAL A 45 13.56 12.55 -16.23
N ASP A 46 13.35 11.39 -16.86
CA ASP A 46 14.12 10.95 -18.02
C ASP A 46 13.93 11.89 -19.22
N ILE A 47 12.68 12.31 -19.46
CA ILE A 47 12.34 13.26 -20.54
C ILE A 47 13.04 14.60 -20.31
N LEU A 48 12.99 15.14 -19.09
CA LEU A 48 13.63 16.41 -18.75
C LEU A 48 15.16 16.31 -18.84
N MET A 49 15.74 15.19 -18.42
CA MET A 49 17.18 14.94 -18.51
C MET A 49 17.66 14.89 -19.96
N LEU A 50 16.95 14.17 -20.83
CA LEU A 50 17.23 14.16 -22.26
C LEU A 50 17.09 15.56 -22.89
N GLY A 51 16.10 16.34 -22.45
CA GLY A 51 15.91 17.72 -22.87
C GLY A 51 17.09 18.62 -22.52
N VAL A 52 17.58 18.54 -21.28
CA VAL A 52 18.76 19.29 -20.82
C VAL A 52 20.00 18.89 -21.62
N GLN A 53 20.24 17.58 -21.80
CA GLN A 53 21.39 17.09 -22.55
C GLN A 53 21.39 17.61 -23.99
N ARG A 54 20.26 17.50 -24.70
CA ARG A 54 20.16 18.01 -26.07
C ARG A 54 20.42 19.52 -26.16
N ARG A 55 19.94 20.30 -25.20
CA ARG A 55 20.17 21.76 -25.19
C ARG A 55 21.62 22.10 -24.89
N LEU A 56 22.31 21.33 -24.04
CA LEU A 56 23.74 21.49 -23.81
C LEU A 56 24.57 21.21 -25.08
N ASP A 57 24.23 20.14 -25.81
CA ASP A 57 24.90 19.83 -27.09
C ASP A 57 24.71 20.97 -28.11
N GLN A 58 23.51 21.56 -28.16
CA GLN A 58 23.23 22.73 -29.02
C GLN A 58 24.02 23.97 -28.60
N LEU A 59 24.09 24.25 -27.30
CA LEU A 59 24.86 25.37 -26.77
C LEU A 59 26.36 25.22 -27.10
N GLU A 60 26.90 24.01 -27.01
CA GLU A 60 28.30 23.73 -27.38
C GLU A 60 28.56 24.04 -28.87
N GLU A 61 27.62 23.65 -29.75
CA GLU A 61 27.69 23.98 -31.17
C GLU A 61 27.62 25.50 -31.41
N SER A 62 26.66 26.19 -30.79
CA SER A 62 26.49 27.65 -30.89
C SER A 62 27.73 28.42 -30.42
N VAL A 63 28.35 28.01 -29.30
CA VAL A 63 29.60 28.59 -28.81
C VAL A 63 30.74 28.32 -29.80
N SER A 64 30.84 27.09 -30.33
CA SER A 64 31.89 26.75 -31.29
C SER A 64 31.78 27.55 -32.60
N VAL A 65 30.57 27.86 -33.05
CA VAL A 65 30.34 28.75 -34.19
C VAL A 65 30.83 30.15 -33.87
N LEU A 66 30.41 30.74 -32.74
CA LEU A 66 30.85 32.06 -32.32
C LEU A 66 32.38 32.18 -32.21
N GLU A 67 33.07 31.15 -31.71
CA GLU A 67 34.54 31.13 -31.59
C GLU A 67 35.28 31.07 -32.94
N LYS A 68 34.62 30.55 -33.98
CA LYS A 68 35.19 30.38 -35.33
C LYS A 68 34.78 31.47 -36.32
N GLU A 69 33.76 32.27 -35.98
CA GLU A 69 33.36 33.44 -36.77
C GLU A 69 34.51 34.45 -36.82
N ASP A 70 35.07 34.68 -38.01
CA ASP A 70 36.03 35.74 -38.33
C ASP A 70 35.30 36.82 -39.13
N ASP A 71 34.11 37.18 -38.64
CA ASP A 71 33.10 37.94 -39.37
C ASP A 71 33.29 39.45 -39.20
N ASN A 72 34.49 39.87 -38.76
CA ASN A 72 34.82 41.25 -38.41
C ASN A 72 33.78 41.87 -37.46
N ASP A 73 33.35 41.08 -36.46
CA ASP A 73 32.34 41.38 -35.43
C ASP A 73 30.91 41.65 -35.92
N LEU A 74 30.58 41.39 -37.19
CA LEU A 74 29.25 41.74 -37.73
C LEU A 74 28.10 40.93 -37.11
N TYR A 75 28.31 39.63 -36.87
CA TYR A 75 27.30 38.73 -36.34
C TYR A 75 27.55 38.30 -34.89
N GLY A 76 28.73 38.59 -34.32
CA GLY A 76 29.10 38.15 -32.97
C GLY A 76 28.14 38.61 -31.86
N ALA A 77 27.59 39.83 -31.96
CA ALA A 77 26.58 40.30 -31.00
C ALA A 77 25.25 39.54 -31.08
N VAL A 78 24.87 39.08 -32.28
CA VAL A 78 23.67 38.27 -32.50
C VAL A 78 23.90 36.85 -31.98
N SER A 79 25.04 36.24 -32.33
CA SER A 79 25.47 34.93 -31.85
C SER A 79 25.54 34.88 -30.31
N LEU A 80 26.11 35.92 -29.68
CA LEU A 80 26.12 36.04 -28.22
C LEU A 80 24.70 36.10 -27.64
N ARG A 81 23.79 36.84 -28.28
CA ARG A 81 22.40 36.93 -27.81
C ARG A 81 21.65 35.60 -27.91
N ILE A 82 21.94 34.79 -28.93
CA ILE A 82 21.39 33.44 -29.06
C ILE A 82 21.89 32.56 -27.91
N ILE A 83 23.19 32.57 -27.63
CA ILE A 83 23.82 31.81 -26.54
C ILE A 83 23.23 32.20 -25.17
N GLU A 84 23.00 33.50 -24.93
CA GLU A 84 22.34 33.96 -23.69
C GLU A 84 20.92 33.39 -23.52
N LEU A 85 20.15 33.29 -24.60
CA LEU A 85 18.80 32.73 -24.59
C LEU A 85 18.84 31.21 -24.37
N GLU A 86 19.73 30.51 -25.07
CA GLU A 86 19.92 29.06 -24.90
C GLU A 86 20.32 28.72 -23.45
N LEU A 87 21.22 29.50 -22.85
CA LEU A 87 21.61 29.33 -21.45
C LEU A 87 20.43 29.55 -20.50
N ALA A 88 19.59 30.56 -20.76
CA ALA A 88 18.39 30.80 -19.96
C ALA A 88 17.40 29.62 -20.04
N GLU A 89 17.20 29.05 -21.23
CA GLU A 89 16.36 27.86 -21.41
C GLU A 89 16.91 26.64 -20.68
N ILE A 90 18.23 26.41 -20.73
CA ILE A 90 18.89 25.30 -20.01
C ILE A 90 18.71 25.46 -18.50
N LEU A 91 18.85 26.68 -17.97
CA LEU A 91 18.66 26.96 -16.55
C LEU A 91 17.21 26.71 -16.12
N GLU A 92 16.23 27.09 -16.95
CA GLU A 92 14.82 26.81 -16.69
C GLU A 92 14.53 25.30 -16.68
N LEU A 93 15.01 24.57 -17.69
CA LEU A 93 14.86 23.11 -17.77
C LEU A 93 15.53 22.41 -16.58
N THR A 94 16.71 22.87 -16.17
CA THR A 94 17.43 22.32 -15.02
C THR A 94 16.69 22.59 -13.71
N ALA A 95 16.11 23.79 -13.55
CA ALA A 95 15.29 24.11 -12.39
C ALA A 95 14.03 23.24 -12.32
N LYS A 96 13.37 23.00 -13.46
CA LYS A 96 12.23 22.09 -13.56
C LYS A 96 12.64 20.65 -13.22
N LEU A 97 13.73 20.14 -13.79
CA LEU A 97 14.28 18.82 -13.51
C LEU A 97 14.54 18.63 -12.01
N LYS A 98 15.20 19.60 -11.36
CA LYS A 98 15.46 19.56 -9.92
C LYS A 98 14.16 19.45 -9.11
N LYS A 99 13.14 20.26 -9.45
CA LYS A 99 11.84 20.23 -8.77
C LYS A 99 11.14 18.88 -8.94
N THR A 100 11.17 18.31 -10.14
CA THR A 100 10.58 16.99 -10.42
C THR A 100 11.30 15.88 -9.66
N ILE A 101 12.64 15.90 -9.60
CA ILE A 101 13.43 14.93 -8.82
C ILE A 101 13.05 15.00 -7.33
N GLU A 102 12.95 16.22 -6.77
CA GLU A 102 12.59 16.41 -5.36
C GLU A 102 11.16 15.92 -5.07
N PHE A 103 10.21 16.23 -5.94
CA PHE A 103 8.85 15.72 -5.85
C PHE A 103 8.80 14.19 -5.90
N ASN A 104 9.47 13.58 -6.87
CA ASN A 104 9.52 12.12 -7.01
C ASN A 104 10.18 11.44 -5.81
N LYS A 105 11.21 12.05 -5.22
CA LYS A 105 11.83 11.56 -3.98
C LYS A 105 10.83 11.54 -2.83
N GLN A 106 10.13 12.66 -2.60
CA GLN A 106 9.12 12.75 -1.53
C GLN A 106 7.98 11.75 -1.74
N LEU A 107 7.51 11.61 -2.99
CA LEU A 107 6.47 10.65 -3.36
C LEU A 107 6.93 9.21 -3.08
N ASN A 108 8.18 8.87 -3.42
CA ASN A 108 8.75 7.54 -3.18
C ASN A 108 8.88 7.22 -1.68
N GLU A 109 9.38 8.17 -0.87
CA GLU A 109 9.47 8.02 0.58
C GLU A 109 8.08 7.83 1.23
N SER A 110 7.10 8.63 0.81
CA SER A 110 5.71 8.52 1.27
C SER A 110 5.10 7.17 0.88
N THR A 111 5.27 6.76 -0.37
CA THR A 111 4.78 5.49 -0.91
C THR A 111 5.38 4.30 -0.17
N THR A 112 6.69 4.31 0.05
CA THR A 112 7.40 3.25 0.78
C THR A 112 6.86 3.12 2.20
N THR A 113 6.63 4.25 2.88
CA THR A 113 6.06 4.26 4.23
C THR A 113 4.64 3.70 4.25
N LYS A 114 3.79 4.11 3.30
CA LYS A 114 2.42 3.59 3.16
C LYS A 114 2.42 2.08 2.89
N LEU A 115 3.26 1.60 1.97
CA LEU A 115 3.38 0.17 1.65
C LEU A 115 3.80 -0.65 2.88
N LYS A 116 4.77 -0.15 3.66
CA LYS A 116 5.18 -0.78 4.91
C LYS A 116 4.02 -0.88 5.91
N ASN A 117 3.31 0.23 6.14
CA ASN A 117 2.16 0.25 7.06
C ASN A 117 1.04 -0.69 6.63
N MET A 118 0.75 -0.76 5.33
CA MET A 118 -0.25 -1.69 4.77
C MET A 118 0.20 -3.15 4.95
N THR A 119 1.48 -3.44 4.72
CA THR A 119 2.06 -4.79 4.90
C THR A 119 1.98 -5.24 6.36
N GLU A 120 2.39 -4.39 7.28
CA GLU A 120 2.28 -4.64 8.73
C GLU A 120 0.81 -4.80 9.14
N GLY A 121 -0.07 -3.92 8.64
CA GLY A 121 -1.52 -4.00 8.85
C GLY A 121 -2.10 -5.33 8.40
N MET A 122 -1.79 -5.77 7.19
CA MET A 122 -2.25 -7.06 6.65
C MET A 122 -1.73 -8.24 7.46
N GLY A 123 -0.45 -8.21 7.85
CA GLY A 123 0.13 -9.25 8.72
C GLY A 123 -0.59 -9.36 10.07
N THR A 124 -1.00 -8.24 10.67
CA THR A 124 -1.80 -8.30 11.92
C THR A 124 -3.18 -8.91 11.71
N LEU A 125 -3.81 -8.68 10.55
CA LEU A 125 -5.12 -9.25 10.21
C LEU A 125 -5.03 -10.75 9.94
N GLU A 126 -3.97 -11.18 9.26
CA GLU A 126 -3.69 -12.60 9.01
C GLU A 126 -3.47 -13.37 10.32
N VAL A 127 -2.65 -12.82 11.22
CA VAL A 127 -2.42 -13.43 12.55
C VAL A 127 -3.74 -13.49 13.35
N PHE A 128 -4.57 -12.44 13.28
CA PHE A 128 -5.87 -12.43 13.94
C PHE A 128 -6.77 -13.55 13.40
N ASP A 129 -6.90 -13.67 12.08
CA ASP A 129 -7.75 -14.68 11.44
C ASP A 129 -7.29 -16.10 11.79
N VAL A 130 -6.00 -16.40 11.61
CA VAL A 130 -5.41 -17.72 11.90
C VAL A 130 -5.57 -18.09 13.37
N SER A 131 -5.29 -17.16 14.28
CA SER A 131 -5.43 -17.38 15.73
C SER A 131 -6.88 -17.71 16.11
N HIS A 132 -7.84 -16.95 15.57
CA HIS A 132 -9.26 -17.18 15.84
C HIS A 132 -9.77 -18.51 15.27
N VAL A 133 -9.30 -18.93 14.09
CA VAL A 133 -9.61 -20.26 13.54
C VAL A 133 -9.10 -21.37 14.47
N VAL A 134 -7.85 -21.26 14.94
CA VAL A 134 -7.27 -22.25 15.87
C VAL A 134 -8.02 -22.30 17.20
N ILE A 135 -8.39 -21.15 17.76
CA ILE A 135 -9.18 -21.07 19.00
C ILE A 135 -10.54 -21.75 18.79
N LYS A 136 -11.26 -21.40 17.71
CA LYS A 136 -12.55 -22.01 17.38
C LYS A 136 -12.45 -23.51 17.21
N GLN A 137 -11.37 -24.02 16.62
CA GLN A 137 -11.18 -25.45 16.43
C GLN A 137 -10.96 -26.18 17.77
N ARG A 138 -10.21 -25.58 18.70
CA ARG A 138 -10.04 -26.11 20.06
C ARG A 138 -11.33 -26.10 20.86
N GLU A 139 -12.10 -25.01 20.80
CA GLU A 139 -13.41 -24.91 21.45
C GLU A 139 -14.38 -25.95 20.89
N ASN A 140 -14.42 -26.12 19.56
CA ASN A 140 -15.24 -27.17 18.93
C ASN A 140 -14.85 -28.57 19.41
N GLN A 141 -13.55 -28.87 19.50
CA GLN A 141 -13.08 -30.15 20.04
C GLN A 141 -13.47 -30.35 21.50
N ARG A 142 -13.43 -29.30 22.32
CA ARG A 142 -13.89 -29.35 23.71
C ARG A 142 -15.39 -29.62 23.78
N ILE A 143 -16.21 -28.83 23.09
CA ILE A 143 -17.67 -28.99 23.06
C ILE A 143 -18.06 -30.38 22.53
N LYS A 144 -17.35 -30.91 21.52
CA LYS A 144 -17.58 -32.28 21.03
C LYS A 144 -17.30 -33.34 22.10
N ARG A 145 -16.25 -33.18 22.91
CA ARG A 145 -15.95 -34.11 24.02
C ARG A 145 -17.03 -34.03 25.10
N ASP A 146 -17.38 -32.82 25.51
CA ASP A 146 -18.42 -32.58 26.53
C ASP A 146 -19.77 -33.15 26.07
N LEU A 147 -20.11 -33.01 24.78
CA LEU A 147 -21.31 -33.59 24.19
C LEU A 147 -21.32 -35.12 24.22
N VAL A 148 -20.18 -35.77 23.92
CA VAL A 148 -20.05 -37.23 24.00
C VAL A 148 -20.23 -37.71 25.44
N GLU A 149 -19.63 -37.02 26.42
CA GLU A 149 -19.79 -37.31 27.84
C GLU A 149 -21.25 -37.18 28.29
N CYS A 150 -21.92 -36.08 27.97
CA CYS A 150 -23.35 -35.90 28.25
C CYS A 150 -24.22 -37.00 27.61
N GLN A 151 -23.90 -37.44 26.39
CA GLN A 151 -24.62 -38.55 25.74
C GLN A 151 -24.40 -39.89 26.45
N HIS A 152 -23.21 -40.12 27.01
CA HIS A 152 -22.94 -41.31 27.82
C HIS A 152 -23.72 -41.28 29.14
N GLU A 153 -23.77 -40.14 29.83
CA GLU A 153 -24.54 -39.97 31.07
C GLU A 153 -26.04 -40.18 30.85
N LEU A 154 -26.60 -39.63 29.77
CA LEU A 154 -28.00 -39.81 29.38
C LEU A 154 -28.36 -41.29 29.14
N LYS A 155 -27.43 -42.07 28.57
CA LYS A 155 -27.63 -43.52 28.33
C LYS A 155 -27.45 -44.36 29.59
N ALA A 156 -26.68 -43.88 30.57
CA ALA A 156 -26.40 -44.58 31.82
C ALA A 156 -27.49 -44.37 32.90
N THR A 157 -28.45 -43.46 32.67
CA THR A 157 -29.50 -43.18 33.67
C THR A 157 -30.57 -44.29 33.64
N PRO A 158 -30.82 -45.04 34.73
CA PRO A 158 -31.81 -46.12 34.75
C PRO A 158 -33.24 -45.60 34.59
N HIS A 159 -34.09 -46.39 33.95
CA HIS A 159 -35.52 -46.07 33.82
C HIS A 159 -36.17 -45.94 35.21
N PRO A 160 -37.06 -44.96 35.43
CA PRO A 160 -37.75 -44.81 36.71
C PRO A 160 -38.47 -46.11 37.07
N PRO A 161 -38.44 -46.54 38.34
CA PRO A 161 -39.12 -47.77 38.73
C PRO A 161 -40.62 -47.64 38.43
N THR A 162 -41.14 -48.53 37.59
CA THR A 162 -42.57 -48.62 37.33
C THR A 162 -43.32 -48.94 38.62
N PRO A 163 -44.40 -48.20 38.95
CA PRO A 163 -45.19 -48.48 40.14
C PRO A 163 -45.76 -49.90 40.05
N ARG A 164 -45.54 -50.71 41.09
CA ARG A 164 -46.18 -52.03 41.19
C ARG A 164 -47.65 -51.83 41.61
N PRO A 165 -48.61 -52.55 41.00
CA PRO A 165 -50.00 -52.56 41.44
C PRO A 165 -50.17 -53.24 42.79
#